data_AF-A0A9D8F1H4-F1
#
_entry.id   AF-A0A9D8F1H4-F1
#
_cell.length_a   1.000
_cell.length_b   1.000
_cell.length_c   1.000
_cell.angle_alpha   90.00
_cell.angle_beta   90.00
_cell.angle_gamma   90.00
#
_symmetry.space_group_name_H-M   'P 1'
#
loop_
_entity.id
_entity.type
_entity.pdbx_description
1 polymer ?
#
loop_
_entity_poly.entity_id
_entity_poly.type
_entity_poly.pdbx_seq_one_letter_code
_entity_poly.pdbx_strand_id
1 'polypeptide(L)' 'MDAAGSTVLWRLFRPTTRDRTRAVILPGGPPFTLAFFANEEMERAENHDTMDLALFRSDEIRQSLLAADWKED' A
#
# COMPACT_ATOMS: atom_id res chain seq x y z
N MET A 1 7.49 5.48 12.26
CA MET A 1 6.36 5.48 13.21
C MET A 1 5.46 4.32 12.79
N ASP A 2 5.66 3.13 13.36
CA ASP A 2 4.74 2.02 13.12
C ASP A 2 3.39 2.42 13.70
N ALA A 3 2.41 2.69 12.84
CA ALA A 3 1.03 2.81 13.27
C ALA A 3 0.66 1.43 13.84
N ALA A 4 0.67 1.30 15.16
CA ALA A 4 0.54 0.05 15.94
C ALA A 4 -0.82 -0.69 15.79
N GLY A 5 -1.52 -0.46 14.67
CA GLY A 5 -2.72 -1.18 14.26
C GLY A 5 -2.94 -1.20 12.74
N SER A 6 -1.97 -0.78 11.92
CA SER A 6 -2.11 -0.86 10.46
C SER A 6 -1.81 -2.26 9.94
N THR A 7 -2.62 -2.74 9.00
CA THR A 7 -2.43 -4.04 8.34
C THR A 7 -1.66 -3.82 7.05
N VAL A 8 -0.45 -4.38 6.95
CA VAL A 8 0.34 -4.34 5.72
C VAL A 8 -0.29 -5.29 4.70
N LEU A 9 -0.62 -4.77 3.51
CA LEU A 9 -1.16 -5.56 2.41
C LEU A 9 -0.05 -6.15 1.55
N TRP A 10 0.97 -5.34 1.24
CA TRP A 10 2.14 -5.77 0.48
C TRP A 10 3.31 -4.81 0.68
N ARG A 11 4.51 -5.29 0.37
CA ARG A 11 5.76 -4.54 0.31
C ARG A 11 6.45 -4.88 -1.00
N LEU A 12 6.88 -3.86 -1.73
CA LEU A 12 7.62 -4.00 -2.97
C LEU A 12 8.88 -3.15 -2.92
N PHE A 13 9.89 -3.55 -3.69
CA PHE A 13 11.10 -2.77 -3.90
C PHE A 13 11.48 -2.74 -5.37
N ARG A 14 12.24 -1.71 -5.76
CA ARG A 14 12.77 -1.58 -7.11
C ARG A 14 14.27 -1.89 -7.11
N PRO A 15 14.74 -2.97 -7.77
CA PRO A 15 16.15 -3.39 -7.70
C PRO A 15 17.14 -2.32 -8.21
N THR A 16 16.73 -1.53 -9.20
CA THR A 16 17.59 -0.55 -9.88
C THR A 16 17.87 0.69 -9.04
N THR A 17 16.87 1.20 -8.32
CA THR A 17 16.98 2.42 -7.51
C THR A 17 17.07 2.15 -6.01
N ARG A 18 16.78 0.91 -5.58
CA ARG A 18 16.59 0.51 -4.18
C ARG A 18 15.42 1.22 -3.48
N ASP A 19 14.50 1.81 -4.26
CA ASP A 19 13.28 2.38 -3.72
C ASP A 19 12.40 1.27 -3.12
N ARG A 20 11.66 1.62 -2.07
CA ARG A 20 10.71 0.74 -1.39
C ARG A 20 9.34 1.36 -1.40
N THR A 21 8.32 0.54 -1.56
CA THR A 21 6.93 0.97 -1.43
C THR A 21 6.11 -0.08 -0.70
N ARG A 22 5.08 0.35 0.03
CA ARG A 22 4.14 -0.54 0.71
C ARG A 22 2.75 0.03 0.70
N ALA A 23 1.76 -0.85 0.69
CA ALA A 23 0.39 -0.50 0.99
C ALA A 23 -0.02 -1.04 2.35
N VAL A 24 -0.76 -0.24 3.09
CA VAL A 24 -1.32 -0.61 4.39
C VAL A 24 -2.78 -0.17 4.47
N ILE A 25 -3.59 -0.93 5.20
CA ILE A 25 -4.89 -0.47 5.70
C ILE A 25 -4.67 0.11 7.09
N LEU A 26 -5.02 1.37 7.29
CA LEU A 26 -5.00 1.99 8.61
C LEU A 26 -6.19 1.47 9.45
N PRO A 27 -6.02 1.34 10.78
CA PRO A 27 -7.09 0.89 11.63
C PRO A 27 -8.24 1.90 11.64
N GLY A 28 -9.47 1.40 11.57
CA GLY A 28 -10.69 2.21 11.59
C GLY A 28 -11.57 1.98 10.35
N GLY A 29 -12.86 2.22 10.52
CA GLY A 29 -13.83 2.22 9.42
C GLY A 29 -15.28 2.01 9.86
N PRO A 30 -16.25 2.33 8.98
CA PRO A 30 -16.09 3.09 7.72
C PRO A 30 -15.87 4.60 7.94
N PRO A 31 -15.12 5.31 7.05
CA PRO A 31 -14.45 4.78 5.85
C PRO A 31 -13.17 4.02 6.18
N PHE A 32 -12.83 3.02 5.36
CA PHE A 32 -11.57 2.27 5.45
C PHE A 32 -10.47 3.04 4.72
N THR A 33 -9.35 3.30 5.37
CA THR A 33 -8.26 4.08 4.79
C THR A 33 -7.12 3.19 4.27
N LEU A 34 -6.90 3.21 2.96
CA LEU A 34 -5.78 2.59 2.27
C LEU A 34 -4.66 3.62 2.09
N ALA A 35 -3.50 3.38 2.68
CA ALA A 35 -2.35 4.28 2.60
C ALA A 35 -1.18 3.63 1.87
N PHE A 36 -0.57 4.39 0.97
CA PHE A 36 0.63 4.02 0.22
C PHE A 36 1.81 4.82 0.72
N PHE A 37 2.92 4.12 0.92
CA PHE A 37 4.18 4.71 1.35
C PHE A 37 5.24 4.46 0.29
N ALA A 38 6.09 5.45 0.05
CA ALA A 38 7.30 5.37 -0.76
C ALA A 38 8.47 5.79 0.12
N ASN A 39 9.49 4.92 0.22
CA ASN A 39 10.68 5.16 1.06
C ASN A 39 10.33 5.61 2.50
N GLU A 40 9.33 4.95 3.09
CA GLU A 40 8.79 5.21 4.43
C GLU A 40 7.98 6.50 4.59
N GLU A 41 7.91 7.34 3.56
CA GLU A 41 7.07 8.53 3.53
C GLU A 41 5.69 8.20 2.96
N MET A 42 4.64 8.75 3.56
CA MET A 42 3.28 8.57 3.05
C MET A 42 3.10 9.40 1.78
N GLU A 43 2.87 8.75 0.65
CA GLU A 43 2.67 9.42 -0.64
C GLU A 43 1.19 9.75 -0.85
N ARG A 44 0.32 8.78 -0.58
CA ARG A 44 -1.12 8.88 -0.83
C ARG A 44 -1.91 8.08 0.20
N ALA A 45 -3.09 8.58 0.55
CA ALA A 45 -4.10 7.84 1.28
C ALA A 45 -5.46 7.97 0.58
N GLU A 46 -6.20 6.88 0.51
CA GLU A 46 -7.51 6.77 -0.13
C GLU A 46 -8.52 6.22 0.88
N ASN A 47 -9.72 6.78 0.90
CA ASN A 47 -10.82 6.31 1.73
C ASN A 47 -11.81 5.53 0.87
N HIS A 48 -12.21 4.36 1.34
CA HIS A 48 -13.15 3.47 0.67
C HIS A 48 -14.29 3.10 1.61
N ASP A 49 -15.49 2.98 1.06
CA ASP A 49 -16.70 2.68 1.85
C ASP A 49 -16.69 1.24 2.37
N THR A 50 -16.01 0.33 1.68
CA THR A 50 -15.90 -1.09 2.04
C THR A 50 -14.46 -1.57 2.01
N MET A 51 -14.17 -2.58 2.82
CA MET A 51 -12.86 -3.24 2.83
C MET A 51 -12.55 -3.88 1.46
N ASP A 52 -13.55 -4.48 0.81
CA ASP A 52 -13.36 -5.14 -0.49
C ASP A 52 -12.90 -4.16 -1.57
N LEU A 53 -13.45 -2.95 -1.60
CA LEU A 53 -13.00 -1.89 -2.52
C LEU A 53 -11.56 -1.47 -2.24
N ALA A 54 -11.19 -1.31 -0.96
CA ALA A 54 -9.83 -0.97 -0.57
C ALA A 54 -8.83 -2.08 -0.98
N LEU A 55 -9.18 -3.35 -0.76
CA LEU A 55 -8.34 -4.49 -1.14
C LEU A 55 -8.22 -4.63 -2.67
N PHE A 56 -9.33 -4.51 -3.40
CA PHE A 56 -9.31 -4.53 -4.86
C PHE A 56 -8.41 -3.42 -5.43
N ARG A 57 -8.55 -2.20 -4.90
CA ARG A 57 -7.73 -1.06 -5.32
C ARG A 57 -6.25 -1.27 -5.03
N SER A 58 -5.94 -1.83 -3.85
CA SER A 58 -4.57 -2.16 -3.46
C SER A 58 -3.93 -3.18 -4.40
N ASP A 59 -4.67 -4.22 -4.80
CA ASP A 59 -4.14 -5.26 -5.68
C ASP A 59 -3.91 -4.74 -7.12
N GLU A 60 -4.80 -3.89 -7.65
CA GLU A 60 -4.62 -3.26 -8.96
C GLU A 60 -3.29 -2.48 -9.05
N ILE A 61 -2.96 -1.73 -7.99
CA ILE A 61 -1.71 -0.97 -7.91
C ILE A 61 -0.51 -1.91 -7.76
N ARG A 62 -0.62 -2.95 -6.93
CA ARG A 62 0.43 -3.98 -6.79
C ARG A 62 0.76 -4.62 -8.13
N GLN A 63 -0.25 -5.06 -8.89
CA GLN A 63 -0.05 -5.66 -10.21
C GLN A 63 0.62 -4.70 -11.19
N SER A 64 0.20 -3.42 -11.18
CA SER A 64 0.80 -2.38 -12.02
C SER A 64 2.28 -2.14 -11.69
N LEU A 65 2.64 -2.14 -10.40
CA LEU A 65 4.03 -2.00 -9.95
C LEU A 65 4.87 -3.23 -10.32
N LEU A 66 4.35 -4.44 -10.12
CA LEU A 66 5.03 -5.67 -10.53
C LEU A 66 5.31 -5.69 -12.05
N ALA A 67 4.36 -5.20 -12.86
CA ALA A 67 4.56 -5.02 -14.30
C ALA A 67 5.63 -3.96 -14.63
N ALA A 68 5.86 -2.98 -13.75
CA ALA A 68 6.87 -1.92 -13.87
C ALA A 68 8.24 -2.28 -13.26
N ASP A 69 8.53 -3.58 -13.16
CA ASP A 69 9.77 -4.17 -12.64
C ASP A 69 10.02 -3.96 -11.14
N TRP A 70 8.97 -3.70 -10.36
CA TRP A 70 9.04 -3.85 -8.91
C TRP A 70 8.99 -5.32 -8.53
N LYS A 71 9.60 -5.66 -7.39
CA LYS A 71 9.70 -7.03 -6.85
C LYS A 71 9.14 -7.07 -5.44
N GLU A 72 8.67 -8.23 -5.03
CA GLU A 72 8.23 -8.46 -3.65
C GLU A 72 9.44 -8.53 -2.71
N ASP A 73 9.36 -7.83 -1.58
CA ASP A 73 10.37 -7.82 -0.51
C ASP A 73 10.29 -9.09 0.36
#